data_AF-A0A9W8M1Q9-F1
#
_entry.id   AF-A0A9W8M1Q9-F1
#
_cell.length_a   1.000
_cell.length_b   1.000
_cell.length_c   1.000
_cell.angle_alpha   90.00
_cell.angle_beta   90.00
_cell.angle_gamma   90.00
#
_symmetry.space_group_name_H-M   'P 1'
#
loop_
_entity.id
_entity.type
_entity.pdbx_description
1 polymer ?
#
loop_
_entity_poly.entity_id
_entity_poly.type
_entity_poly.pdbx_seq_one_letter_code
_entity_poly.pdbx_strand_id
1 'polypeptide(L)'
;MSWMRIAAAIGVALGAGTGLYIATKYLQANHEQVQRIRNAKRKYRDLLTQLSESKKTLNYIDSKLLPQAEQVVKIQADVTSNADFEEKSKKMLLGIGEEILRLMENIDSVTPALVVEAAGLEPWTEHDPDLKQNAVRQGYGVVLELAGDVRAIRKSLIQKAERRAKRVDALKSKVEQEL
;
A
#
# COMPACT_ATOMS: atom_id res chain seq x y z
N MET A 1 38.87 40.06 -47.07
CA MET A 1 37.69 39.27 -46.61
C MET A 1 38.06 37.80 -46.66
N SER A 2 37.86 36.92 -45.68
CA SER A 2 37.51 37.07 -44.27
C SER A 2 37.62 35.68 -43.63
N TRP A 3 38.84 35.26 -43.24
CA TRP A 3 39.05 34.04 -42.45
C TRP A 3 38.24 34.06 -41.14
N MET A 4 37.99 35.26 -40.60
CA MET A 4 37.10 35.50 -39.46
C MET A 4 35.62 35.13 -39.70
N ARG A 5 35.13 35.14 -40.96
CA ARG A 5 33.73 34.79 -41.27
C ARG A 5 33.52 33.27 -41.30
N ILE A 6 34.55 32.52 -41.71
CA ILE A 6 34.53 31.05 -41.73
C ILE A 6 34.64 30.51 -40.30
N ALA A 7 35.53 31.08 -39.47
CA ALA A 7 35.65 30.71 -38.06
C ALA A 7 34.35 30.98 -37.26
N ALA A 8 33.70 32.13 -37.51
CA ALA A 8 32.41 32.45 -36.89
C ALA A 8 31.28 31.50 -37.32
N ALA A 9 31.23 31.11 -38.61
CA ALA A 9 30.23 30.18 -39.12
C ALA A 9 30.39 28.76 -38.54
N ILE A 10 31.63 28.29 -38.35
CA ILE A 10 31.93 26.98 -37.74
C ILE A 10 31.59 27.00 -36.24
N GLY A 11 31.92 28.08 -35.53
CA GLY A 11 31.58 28.24 -34.11
C GLY A 11 30.07 28.25 -33.85
N VAL A 12 29.29 28.89 -34.72
CA VAL A 12 27.82 28.93 -34.62
C VAL A 12 27.19 27.57 -34.97
N ALA A 13 27.70 26.85 -35.98
CA ALA A 13 27.20 25.52 -36.33
C ALA A 13 27.46 24.47 -35.24
N LEU A 14 28.64 24.51 -34.59
CA LEU A 14 28.95 23.63 -33.46
C LEU A 14 28.15 24.00 -32.20
N GLY A 15 27.94 25.29 -31.92
CA GLY A 15 27.09 25.76 -30.83
C GLY A 15 25.61 25.39 -30.99
N ALA A 16 25.08 25.48 -32.21
CA ALA A 16 23.69 25.08 -32.50
C ALA A 16 23.50 23.56 -32.46
N GLY A 17 24.46 22.79 -33.00
CA GLY A 17 24.42 21.32 -32.97
C GLY A 17 24.52 20.74 -31.55
N THR A 18 25.40 21.29 -30.72
CA THR A 18 25.51 20.90 -29.30
C THR A 18 24.29 21.32 -28.48
N GLY A 19 23.74 22.51 -28.73
CA GLY A 19 22.49 22.96 -28.09
C GLY A 19 21.29 22.06 -28.41
N LEU A 20 21.12 21.68 -29.68
CA LEU A 20 20.06 20.76 -30.11
C LEU A 20 20.25 19.35 -29.53
N TYR A 21 21.49 18.87 -29.43
CA TYR A 21 21.80 17.58 -28.81
C TYR A 21 21.48 17.57 -27.31
N ILE A 22 21.85 18.62 -26.57
CA ILE A 22 21.56 18.74 -25.14
C ILE A 22 20.05 18.86 -24.92
N ALA A 23 19.35 19.68 -25.71
CA ALA A 23 17.90 19.84 -25.62
C ALA A 23 17.15 18.53 -25.89
N THR A 24 17.57 17.75 -26.89
CA THR A 24 16.96 16.44 -27.20
C THR A 24 17.22 15.41 -26.10
N LYS A 25 18.45 15.35 -25.55
CA LYS A 25 18.76 14.50 -24.39
C LYS A 25 17.95 14.88 -23.15
N TYR A 26 17.78 16.18 -22.90
CA TYR A 26 16.96 16.68 -21.80
C TYR A 26 15.47 16.33 -21.98
N LEU A 27 14.92 16.52 -23.18
CA LEU A 27 13.55 16.12 -23.51
C LEU A 27 13.32 14.62 -23.34
N GLN A 28 14.27 13.79 -23.78
CA GLN A 28 14.20 12.34 -23.61
C GLN A 28 14.24 11.94 -22.13
N ALA A 29 15.18 12.48 -21.35
CA ALA A 29 15.29 12.21 -19.93
C ALA A 29 14.03 12.63 -19.16
N ASN A 30 13.46 13.80 -19.48
CA ASN A 30 12.22 14.28 -18.89
C ASN A 30 11.03 13.37 -19.29
N HIS A 31 10.96 12.92 -20.54
CA HIS A 31 9.92 11.99 -20.98
C HIS A 31 9.99 10.67 -20.19
N GLU A 32 11.18 10.09 -20.05
CA GLU A 32 11.38 8.86 -19.27
C GLU A 32 11.00 9.04 -17.80
N GLN A 33 11.37 10.16 -17.19
CA GLN A 33 11.01 10.51 -15.82
C GLN A 33 9.49 10.59 -15.63
N VAL A 34 8.79 11.28 -16.54
CA VAL A 34 7.32 11.40 -16.52
C VAL A 34 6.65 10.02 -16.64
N GLN A 35 7.15 9.14 -17.50
CA GLN A 35 6.63 7.78 -17.63
C GLN A 35 6.83 6.96 -16.35
N ARG A 36 8.01 7.04 -15.72
CA ARG A 36 8.30 6.36 -14.45
C ARG A 36 7.38 6.84 -13.32
N ILE A 37 7.16 8.15 -13.19
CA ILE A 37 6.21 8.70 -12.22
C ILE A 37 4.78 8.24 -12.52
N ARG A 38 4.39 8.17 -13.79
CA ARG A 38 3.07 7.67 -14.19
C ARG A 38 2.89 6.19 -13.83
N ASN A 39 3.92 5.36 -14.02
CA ASN A 39 3.92 3.95 -13.64
C ASN A 39 3.78 3.79 -12.12
N ALA A 40 4.55 4.55 -11.33
CA ALA A 40 4.40 4.58 -9.88
C ALA A 40 2.98 4.99 -9.45
N LYS A 41 2.39 6.03 -10.07
CA LYS A 41 1.00 6.45 -9.81
C LYS A 41 -0.04 5.38 -10.20
N ARG A 42 0.22 4.59 -11.23
CA ARG A 42 -0.65 3.45 -11.59
C ARG A 42 -0.55 2.38 -10.51
N LYS A 43 0.67 1.96 -10.16
CA LYS A 43 0.90 0.95 -9.13
C LYS A 43 0.32 1.36 -7.77
N TYR A 44 0.49 2.62 -7.38
CA TYR A 44 -0.14 3.21 -6.20
C TYR A 44 -1.66 3.02 -6.19
N ARG A 45 -2.35 3.32 -7.29
CA ARG A 45 -3.81 3.15 -7.39
C ARG A 45 -4.24 1.68 -7.29
N ASP A 46 -3.46 0.78 -7.88
CA ASP A 46 -3.73 -0.65 -7.80
C ASP A 46 -3.62 -1.14 -6.34
N LEU A 47 -2.57 -0.74 -5.63
CA LEU A 47 -2.40 -1.08 -4.20
C LEU A 47 -3.48 -0.45 -3.32
N LEU A 48 -3.89 0.80 -3.59
CA LEU A 48 -5.01 1.42 -2.89
C LEU A 48 -6.32 0.66 -3.12
N THR A 49 -6.53 0.10 -4.30
CA THR A 49 -7.73 -0.70 -4.60
C THR A 49 -7.74 -1.96 -3.73
N GLN A 50 -6.62 -2.66 -3.62
CA GLN A 50 -6.48 -3.84 -2.74
C GLN A 50 -6.71 -3.49 -1.26
N LEU A 51 -6.16 -2.37 -0.78
CA LEU A 51 -6.39 -1.91 0.59
C LEU A 51 -7.85 -1.44 0.81
N SER A 52 -8.50 -0.90 -0.21
CA SER A 52 -9.92 -0.51 -0.17
C SER A 52 -10.83 -1.73 -0.05
N GLU A 53 -10.54 -2.81 -0.76
CA GLU A 53 -11.24 -4.10 -0.62
C GLU A 53 -11.07 -4.67 0.79
N SER A 54 -9.84 -4.67 1.30
CA SER A 54 -9.54 -5.07 2.69
C SER A 54 -10.34 -4.24 3.70
N LYS A 55 -10.43 -2.92 3.50
CA LYS A 55 -11.25 -2.02 4.32
C LYS A 55 -12.74 -2.36 4.28
N LYS A 56 -13.27 -2.74 3.11
CA LYS A 56 -14.68 -3.16 2.98
C LYS A 56 -14.95 -4.44 3.76
N THR A 57 -14.07 -5.44 3.66
CA THR A 57 -14.17 -6.68 4.44
C THR A 57 -14.13 -6.40 5.94
N LEU A 58 -13.21 -5.54 6.39
CA LEU A 58 -13.14 -5.12 7.78
C LEU A 58 -14.44 -4.45 8.25
N ASN A 59 -15.02 -3.56 7.44
CA ASN A 59 -16.30 -2.92 7.75
C ASN A 59 -17.46 -3.93 7.82
N TYR A 60 -17.45 -4.95 6.97
CA TYR A 60 -18.44 -6.04 7.02
C TYR A 60 -18.31 -6.86 8.32
N ILE A 61 -17.08 -7.16 8.74
CA ILE A 61 -16.81 -7.80 10.03
C ILE A 61 -17.38 -6.95 11.17
N ASP A 62 -17.09 -5.65 11.18
CA ASP A 62 -17.51 -4.74 12.24
C ASP A 62 -19.02 -4.52 12.30
N SER A 63 -19.69 -4.42 11.14
CA SER A 63 -21.11 -4.07 11.07
C SER A 63 -22.04 -5.28 11.18
N LYS A 64 -21.58 -6.48 10.81
CA LYS A 64 -22.43 -7.66 10.71
C LYS A 64 -21.91 -8.82 11.53
N LEU A 65 -20.69 -9.28 11.26
CA LEU A 65 -20.22 -10.55 11.83
C LEU A 65 -19.99 -10.46 13.34
N LEU A 66 -19.28 -9.43 13.80
CA LEU A 66 -18.99 -9.25 15.22
C LEU A 66 -20.26 -9.02 16.05
N PRO A 67 -21.18 -8.10 15.69
CA PRO A 67 -22.41 -7.91 16.45
C PRO A 67 -23.26 -9.19 16.54
N GLN A 68 -23.34 -9.96 15.46
CA GLN A 68 -24.05 -11.24 15.47
C GLN A 68 -23.39 -12.25 16.39
N ALA A 69 -22.06 -12.36 16.36
CA ALA A 69 -21.33 -13.27 17.25
C ALA A 69 -21.48 -12.85 18.72
N GLU A 70 -21.40 -11.56 19.02
CA GLU A 70 -21.63 -11.05 20.37
C GLU A 70 -23.03 -11.34 20.89
N GLN A 71 -24.04 -11.21 20.04
CA GLN A 71 -25.42 -11.55 20.38
C GLN A 71 -25.57 -13.05 20.66
N VAL A 72 -24.98 -13.91 19.83
CA VAL A 72 -25.05 -15.37 20.01
C VAL A 72 -24.33 -15.80 21.30
N VAL A 73 -23.13 -15.26 21.56
CA VAL A 73 -22.38 -15.53 22.81
C VAL A 73 -23.16 -15.05 24.03
N LYS A 74 -23.81 -13.88 23.96
CA LYS A 74 -24.65 -13.38 25.06
C LYS A 74 -25.84 -14.29 25.33
N ILE A 75 -26.54 -14.76 24.29
CA ILE A 75 -27.67 -15.69 24.45
C ILE A 75 -27.20 -17.02 25.04
N GLN A 76 -26.03 -17.52 24.63
CA GLN A 76 -25.47 -18.74 25.22
C GLN A 76 -25.26 -18.61 26.73
N ALA A 77 -24.67 -17.49 27.18
CA ALA A 77 -24.45 -17.23 28.60
C ALA A 77 -25.77 -17.29 29.41
N ASP A 78 -26.85 -16.78 28.82
CA ASP A 78 -28.19 -16.76 29.43
C ASP A 78 -28.89 -18.15 29.41
N VAL A 79 -28.49 -19.07 28.53
CA VAL A 79 -29.16 -20.37 28.29
C VAL A 79 -28.21 -21.53 28.61
N THR A 80 -27.56 -21.49 29.77
CA THR A 80 -26.39 -22.24 30.29
C THR A 80 -26.39 -23.80 30.18
N SER A 81 -27.17 -24.45 29.33
CA SER A 81 -27.21 -25.91 29.17
C SER A 81 -27.57 -26.41 27.77
N ASN A 82 -27.44 -25.60 26.73
CA ASN A 82 -27.70 -26.07 25.36
C ASN A 82 -26.41 -26.25 24.55
N ALA A 83 -25.96 -27.51 24.44
CA ALA A 83 -24.77 -27.89 23.66
C ALA A 83 -24.82 -27.45 22.19
N ASP A 84 -26.02 -27.36 21.59
CA ASP A 84 -26.20 -26.88 20.21
C ASP A 84 -25.85 -25.39 20.07
N PHE A 85 -26.13 -24.58 21.09
CA PHE A 85 -25.76 -23.16 21.10
C PHE A 85 -24.25 -22.96 21.28
N GLU A 86 -23.61 -23.77 22.12
CA GLU A 86 -22.16 -23.72 22.31
C GLU A 86 -21.40 -24.05 21.00
N GLU A 87 -21.78 -25.14 20.32
CA GLU A 87 -21.16 -25.53 19.06
C GLU A 87 -21.38 -24.45 17.99
N LYS A 88 -22.57 -23.85 17.96
CA LYS A 88 -22.90 -22.74 17.04
C LYS A 88 -22.06 -21.50 17.32
N SER A 89 -21.88 -21.09 18.58
CA SER A 89 -21.01 -19.98 18.97
C SER A 89 -19.57 -20.23 18.55
N LYS A 90 -19.04 -21.42 18.83
CA LYS A 90 -17.67 -21.81 18.47
C LYS A 90 -17.45 -21.79 16.96
N LYS A 91 -18.36 -22.39 16.17
CA LYS A 91 -18.28 -22.37 14.70
C LYS A 91 -18.34 -20.95 14.15
N MET A 92 -19.21 -20.10 14.70
CA MET A 92 -19.33 -18.71 14.28
C MET A 92 -18.04 -17.93 14.56
N LEU A 93 -17.49 -18.02 15.77
CA LEU A 93 -16.26 -17.33 16.14
C LEU A 93 -15.05 -17.83 15.33
N LEU A 94 -14.95 -19.13 15.06
CA LEU A 94 -13.93 -19.70 14.19
C LEU A 94 -14.02 -19.13 12.77
N GLY A 95 -15.22 -19.09 12.18
CA GLY A 95 -15.43 -18.53 10.85
C GLY A 95 -15.06 -17.04 10.76
N ILE A 96 -15.34 -16.26 11.81
CA ILE A 96 -14.91 -14.85 11.88
C ILE A 96 -13.39 -14.75 12.02
N GLY A 97 -12.79 -15.61 12.84
CA GLY A 97 -11.33 -15.70 12.99
C GLY A 97 -10.62 -15.98 11.67
N GLU A 98 -11.11 -16.95 10.90
CA GLU A 98 -10.61 -17.27 9.55
C GLU A 98 -10.74 -16.08 8.59
N GLU A 99 -11.86 -15.37 8.62
CA GLU A 99 -12.06 -14.19 7.77
C GLU A 99 -11.09 -13.05 8.14
N ILE A 100 -10.82 -12.86 9.44
CA ILE A 100 -9.82 -11.89 9.91
C ILE A 100 -8.41 -12.31 9.48
N LEU A 101 -8.07 -13.60 9.55
CA LEU A 101 -6.76 -14.11 9.11
C LEU A 101 -6.55 -13.88 7.62
N ARG A 102 -7.53 -14.25 6.77
CA ARG A 102 -7.48 -13.98 5.32
C ARG A 102 -7.36 -12.48 5.03
N LEU A 103 -8.07 -11.65 5.79
CA LEU A 103 -7.95 -10.20 5.68
C LEU A 103 -6.52 -9.73 5.99
N MET A 104 -5.90 -10.25 7.05
CA MET A 104 -4.52 -9.92 7.40
C MET A 104 -3.53 -10.35 6.31
N GLU A 105 -3.67 -11.57 5.78
CA GLU A 105 -2.85 -12.06 4.66
C GLU A 105 -2.97 -11.15 3.42
N ASN A 106 -4.19 -10.72 3.08
CA ASN A 106 -4.42 -9.79 1.98
C ASN A 106 -3.75 -8.44 2.22
N ILE A 107 -3.86 -7.89 3.44
CA ILE A 107 -3.20 -6.62 3.81
C ILE A 107 -1.68 -6.76 3.78
N ASP A 108 -1.14 -7.90 4.19
CA ASP A 108 0.30 -8.15 4.21
C ASP A 108 0.91 -8.36 2.82
N SER A 109 0.12 -8.88 1.87
CA SER A 109 0.53 -8.98 0.47
C SER A 109 0.76 -7.60 -0.19
N VAL A 110 0.17 -6.53 0.36
CA VAL A 110 0.32 -5.17 -0.16
C VAL A 110 1.72 -4.63 0.18
N THR A 111 2.56 -4.53 -0.83
CA THR A 111 3.96 -4.10 -0.67
C THR A 111 4.16 -2.65 -1.14
N PRO A 112 4.37 -1.67 -0.24
CA PRO A 112 4.55 -0.27 -0.63
C PRO A 112 5.78 -0.02 -1.52
N ALA A 113 6.84 -0.82 -1.36
CA ALA A 113 8.06 -0.72 -2.15
C ALA A 113 7.82 -0.91 -3.65
N LEU A 114 6.76 -1.62 -4.05
CA LEU A 114 6.39 -1.77 -5.46
C LEU A 114 6.07 -0.44 -6.15
N VAL A 115 5.63 0.58 -5.39
CA VAL A 115 5.41 1.95 -5.93
C VAL A 115 6.75 2.59 -6.29
N VAL A 116 7.78 2.37 -5.48
CA VAL A 116 9.15 2.86 -5.67
C VAL A 116 9.82 2.13 -6.84
N GLU A 117 9.71 0.80 -6.88
CA GLU A 117 10.21 -0.03 -7.98
C GLU A 117 9.55 0.32 -9.32
N ALA A 118 8.26 0.64 -9.32
CA ALA A 118 7.56 1.07 -10.54
C ALA A 118 8.08 2.41 -11.10
N ALA A 119 8.76 3.22 -10.29
CA ALA A 119 9.50 4.40 -10.75
C ALA A 119 10.94 4.07 -11.22
N GLY A 120 11.36 2.81 -11.16
CA GLY A 120 12.73 2.37 -11.48
C GLY A 120 13.75 2.72 -10.41
N LEU A 121 13.31 2.88 -9.16
CA LEU A 121 14.17 3.10 -8.00
C LEU A 121 14.33 1.81 -7.20
N GLU A 122 15.41 1.73 -6.42
CA GLU A 122 15.64 0.58 -5.54
C GLU A 122 14.56 0.48 -4.45
N PRO A 123 14.12 -0.72 -4.06
CA PRO A 123 13.06 -0.92 -3.07
C PRO A 123 13.36 -0.28 -1.70
N TRP A 124 14.63 -0.19 -1.32
CA TRP A 124 15.11 0.39 -0.06
C TRP A 124 15.43 1.90 -0.15
N THR A 125 15.12 2.56 -1.28
CA THR A 125 15.41 4.00 -1.49
C THR A 125 14.83 4.88 -0.38
N GLU A 126 13.71 4.51 0.24
CA GLU A 126 13.13 5.29 1.34
C GLU A 126 13.91 5.19 2.66
N HIS A 127 14.68 4.12 2.84
CA HIS A 127 15.37 3.78 4.09
C HIS A 127 16.84 4.23 4.09
N ASP A 128 17.41 4.38 2.90
CA ASP A 128 18.76 4.90 2.72
C ASP A 128 18.72 6.44 2.53
N PRO A 129 19.34 7.23 3.42
CA PRO A 129 19.32 8.70 3.34
C PRO A 129 19.90 9.25 2.03
N ASP A 130 20.94 8.62 1.50
CA ASP A 130 21.65 9.09 0.31
C ASP A 130 20.83 8.79 -0.95
N LEU A 131 20.31 7.56 -1.06
CA LEU A 131 19.40 7.20 -2.15
C LEU A 131 18.12 8.03 -2.13
N LYS A 132 17.56 8.27 -0.95
CA LYS A 132 16.39 9.14 -0.76
C LYS A 132 16.66 10.55 -1.24
N GLN A 133 17.77 11.15 -0.80
CA GLN A 133 18.13 12.51 -1.20
C GLN A 133 18.35 12.60 -2.71
N ASN A 134 19.01 11.61 -3.31
CA ASN A 134 19.22 11.53 -4.75
C ASN A 134 17.91 11.40 -5.52
N ALA A 135 17.00 10.52 -5.09
CA ALA A 135 15.68 10.36 -5.70
C ALA A 135 14.86 11.66 -5.64
N VAL A 136 14.90 12.37 -4.50
CA VAL A 136 14.24 13.68 -4.35
C VAL A 136 14.85 14.72 -5.30
N ARG A 137 16.18 14.80 -5.39
CA ARG A 137 16.88 15.69 -6.34
C ARG A 137 16.51 15.38 -7.79
N GLN A 138 16.29 14.10 -8.09
CA GLN A 138 15.82 13.63 -9.40
C GLN A 138 14.30 13.76 -9.59
N GLY A 139 13.58 14.45 -8.70
CA GLY A 139 12.14 14.73 -8.85
C GLY A 139 11.20 13.56 -8.50
N TYR A 140 11.71 12.49 -7.88
CA TYR A 140 10.90 11.34 -7.44
C TYR A 140 10.33 11.49 -6.01
N GLY A 141 10.42 12.67 -5.40
CA GLY A 141 9.88 12.90 -4.04
C GLY A 141 8.42 12.47 -3.89
N VAL A 142 7.59 12.76 -4.90
CA VAL A 142 6.17 12.33 -4.93
C VAL A 142 6.00 10.81 -4.90
N VAL A 143 6.92 10.04 -5.49
CA VAL A 143 6.84 8.57 -5.49
C VAL A 143 7.04 8.03 -4.07
N LEU A 144 7.98 8.61 -3.33
CA LEU A 144 8.24 8.24 -1.94
C LEU A 144 7.07 8.60 -1.03
N GLU A 145 6.41 9.74 -1.29
CA GLU A 145 5.17 10.13 -0.58
C GLU A 145 4.04 9.14 -0.84
N LEU A 146 3.82 8.72 -2.10
CA LEU A 146 2.80 7.73 -2.46
C LEU A 146 3.05 6.37 -1.78
N ALA A 147 4.30 5.91 -1.76
CA ALA A 147 4.68 4.68 -1.07
C ALA A 147 4.48 4.82 0.46
N GLY A 148 4.81 5.99 1.03
CA GLY A 148 4.55 6.34 2.42
C GLY A 148 3.07 6.29 2.78
N ASP A 149 2.19 6.80 1.92
CA ASP A 149 0.74 6.74 2.12
C ASP A 149 0.20 5.30 2.13
N VAL A 150 0.59 4.48 1.14
CA VAL A 150 0.23 3.05 1.11
C VAL A 150 0.67 2.35 2.40
N ARG A 151 1.89 2.63 2.88
CA ARG A 151 2.41 2.07 4.13
C ARG A 151 1.57 2.50 5.34
N ALA A 152 1.21 3.77 5.42
CA ALA A 152 0.40 4.31 6.51
C ALA A 152 -1.01 3.67 6.54
N ILE A 153 -1.65 3.57 5.38
CA ILE A 153 -2.96 2.92 5.24
C ILE A 153 -2.88 1.44 5.61
N ARG A 154 -1.88 0.71 5.08
CA ARG A 154 -1.64 -0.70 5.42
C ARG A 154 -1.49 -0.89 6.93
N LYS A 155 -0.61 -0.12 7.57
CA LYS A 155 -0.38 -0.19 9.02
C LYS A 155 -1.65 0.06 9.82
N SER A 156 -2.46 1.05 9.41
CA SER A 156 -3.74 1.35 10.04
C SER A 156 -4.73 0.19 9.93
N LEU A 157 -4.78 -0.49 8.78
CA LEU A 157 -5.64 -1.65 8.57
C LEU A 157 -5.18 -2.87 9.37
N ILE A 158 -3.87 -3.16 9.43
CA ILE A 158 -3.32 -4.23 10.29
C ILE A 158 -3.73 -3.99 11.74
N GLN A 159 -3.47 -2.80 12.29
CA GLN A 159 -3.84 -2.46 13.66
C GLN A 159 -5.33 -2.59 13.92
N LYS A 160 -6.18 -2.31 12.93
CA LYS A 160 -7.61 -2.51 13.07
C LYS A 160 -7.96 -3.99 13.09
N ALA A 161 -7.45 -4.79 12.15
CA ALA A 161 -7.67 -6.23 12.07
C ALA A 161 -7.22 -6.93 13.37
N GLU A 162 -6.03 -6.61 13.89
CA GLU A 162 -5.51 -7.12 15.16
C GLU A 162 -6.46 -6.86 16.34
N ARG A 163 -7.06 -5.67 16.41
CA ARG A 163 -8.06 -5.36 17.47
C ARG A 163 -9.29 -6.26 17.35
N ARG A 164 -9.69 -6.65 16.14
CA ARG A 164 -10.84 -7.53 15.92
C ARG A 164 -10.47 -8.96 16.25
N ALA A 165 -9.28 -9.43 15.87
CA ALA A 165 -8.76 -10.73 16.27
C ALA A 165 -8.81 -10.87 17.80
N LYS A 166 -8.26 -9.89 18.54
CA LYS A 166 -8.33 -9.86 20.01
C LYS A 166 -9.75 -9.87 20.58
N ARG A 167 -10.70 -9.22 19.89
CA ARG A 167 -12.12 -9.23 20.30
C ARG A 167 -12.76 -10.60 20.09
N VAL A 168 -12.46 -11.27 18.97
CA VAL A 168 -12.90 -12.65 18.71
C VAL A 168 -12.28 -13.61 19.73
N ASP A 169 -10.99 -13.48 20.02
CA ASP A 169 -10.31 -14.29 21.03
C ASP A 169 -10.94 -14.09 22.42
N ALA A 170 -11.26 -12.85 22.81
CA ALA A 170 -11.94 -12.57 24.05
C ALA A 170 -13.35 -13.18 24.12
N LEU A 171 -14.09 -13.19 23.01
CA LEU A 171 -15.40 -13.85 22.93
C LEU A 171 -15.25 -15.38 23.03
N LYS A 172 -14.23 -15.94 22.37
CA LYS A 172 -13.92 -17.37 22.46
C LYS A 172 -13.60 -17.78 23.89
N SER A 173 -12.76 -17.02 24.59
CA SER A 173 -12.44 -17.29 26.00
C SER A 173 -13.67 -17.22 26.91
N LYS A 174 -14.64 -16.34 26.65
CA LYS A 174 -15.90 -16.31 27.42
C LYS A 174 -16.72 -17.58 27.23
N VAL A 175 -16.87 -18.02 25.97
CA VAL A 175 -17.56 -19.28 25.63
C VAL A 175 -16.90 -20.49 26.29
N GLU A 176 -15.57 -20.48 26.43
CA GLU A 176 -14.81 -21.57 27.06
C GLU A 176 -14.82 -21.52 28.60
N GLN A 177 -15.00 -20.35 29.22
CA GLN A 177 -15.02 -20.17 30.68
C GLN A 177 -16.39 -20.45 31.32
N GLU A 178 -17.46 -20.51 30.52
CA GLU A 178 -18.80 -20.91 30.97
C GLU A 178 -18.98 -22.46 31.01
N LEU A 179 -17.88 -23.21 30.84
CA LEU A 179 -17.74 -24.66 31.06
C LEU A 179 -17.27 -24.96 32.49
#